data_AF-A0A7S2QE58-F1
#
_entry.id   AF-A0A7S2QE58-F1
#
_cell.length_a   1.000
_cell.length_b   1.000
_cell.length_c   1.000
_cell.angle_alpha   90.00
_cell.angle_beta   90.00
_cell.angle_gamma   90.00
#
_symmetry.space_group_name_H-M   'P 1'
#
loop_
_entity.id
_entity.type
_entity.pdbx_description
1 polymer ?
#
loop_
_entity_poly.entity_id
_entity_poly.type
_entity_poly.pdbx_seq_one_letter_code
_entity_poly.pdbx_strand_id
1 'polypeptide(L)'
;ALAEAIEESLHAQLVEEKSYLTQARSIVFNLKDAENCTFREKVVSRACNPEDLPTMSAEDMASGARAAQRAHIRRAAADAAVAGAPELTPSDDFVCEKCGGTKTAYSQSTATESCIRSGGEPTMTAVTFVTCLGCGYSWTERSGMA
;
A
#
# COMPACT_ATOMS: atom_id res chain seq x y z
N ALA A 1 14.90 20.87 33.74
CA ALA A 1 13.42 20.83 33.91
C ALA A 1 12.73 20.11 32.74
N LEU A 2 12.16 20.77 31.72
CA LEU A 2 11.38 20.03 30.69
C LEU A 2 12.26 19.12 29.83
N ALA A 3 13.38 19.62 29.29
CA ALA A 3 14.29 18.81 28.47
C ALA A 3 14.85 17.59 29.23
N GLU A 4 15.19 17.79 30.50
CA GLU A 4 15.68 16.75 31.41
C GLU A 4 14.61 15.67 31.67
N ALA A 5 13.35 16.05 31.89
CA ALA A 5 12.25 15.09 32.04
C ALA A 5 12.00 14.28 30.76
N ILE A 6 12.18 14.89 29.57
CA ILE A 6 12.07 14.20 28.29
C ILE A 6 13.22 13.20 28.12
N GLU A 7 14.45 13.60 28.45
CA GLU A 7 15.63 12.73 28.39
C GLU A 7 15.51 11.54 29.36
N GLU A 8 15.07 11.78 30.59
CA GLU A 8 14.80 10.75 31.60
C GLU A 8 13.74 9.76 31.10
N SER A 9 12.64 10.26 30.54
CA SER A 9 11.57 9.42 29.98
C SER A 9 12.04 8.57 28.80
N LEU A 10 12.86 9.15 27.92
CA LEU A 10 13.47 8.44 26.79
C LEU A 10 14.40 7.33 27.27
N HIS A 11 15.27 7.60 28.25
CA HIS A 11 16.20 6.61 28.78
C HIS A 11 15.49 5.50 29.57
N ALA A 12 14.41 5.84 30.28
CA ALA A 12 13.62 4.88 31.04
C ALA A 12 12.89 3.86 30.14
N GLN A 13 12.37 4.30 28.99
CA GLN A 13 11.59 3.44 28.09
C GLN A 13 12.44 2.78 26.99
N LEU A 14 13.49 3.46 26.51
CA LEU A 14 14.34 2.99 25.42
C LEU A 14 15.71 2.59 25.96
N VAL A 15 15.84 1.31 26.34
CA VAL A 15 17.09 0.73 26.87
C VAL A 15 18.13 0.51 25.76
N GLU A 16 17.69 0.33 24.51
CA GLU A 16 18.60 0.13 23.38
C GLU A 16 19.13 1.47 22.86
N GLU A 17 20.46 1.61 22.75
CA GLU A 17 21.12 2.85 22.30
C GLU A 17 20.63 3.31 20.91
N LYS A 18 20.40 2.36 19.99
CA LYS A 18 19.96 2.68 18.63
C LYS A 18 18.55 3.26 18.60
N SER A 19 17.61 2.67 19.35
CA SER A 19 16.23 3.14 19.40
C SER A 19 16.15 4.49 20.12
N TYR A 20 16.88 4.65 21.22
CA TYR A 20 17.06 5.93 21.91
C TYR A 20 17.57 7.02 20.96
N LEU A 21 18.71 6.80 20.28
CA LEU A 21 19.29 7.78 19.37
C LEU A 21 18.36 8.13 18.21
N THR A 22 17.64 7.14 17.68
CA THR A 22 16.69 7.35 16.58
C THR A 22 15.53 8.22 17.03
N GLN A 23 14.94 7.92 18.19
CA GLN A 23 13.83 8.68 18.73
C GLN A 23 14.24 10.09 19.15
N ALA A 24 15.37 10.24 19.84
CA ALA A 24 15.90 11.54 20.23
C ALA A 24 16.17 12.44 19.01
N ARG A 25 16.77 11.89 17.94
CA ARG A 25 16.98 12.62 16.68
C ARG A 25 15.65 13.03 16.03
N SER A 26 14.67 12.13 16.03
CA SER A 26 13.33 12.40 15.48
C SER A 26 12.62 13.53 16.22
N ILE A 27 12.63 13.50 17.57
CA ILE A 27 12.03 14.55 18.41
C ILE A 27 12.73 15.89 18.15
N VAL A 28 14.06 15.91 18.19
CA VAL A 28 14.84 17.14 17.95
C VAL A 28 14.59 17.70 16.55
N PHE A 29 14.50 16.84 15.54
CA PHE A 29 14.18 17.26 14.17
C PHE A 29 12.80 17.92 14.08
N ASN A 30 11.76 17.29 14.66
CA ASN A 30 10.40 17.82 14.64
C ASN A 30 10.24 19.11 15.49
N LEU A 31 10.98 19.24 16.59
CA LEU A 31 11.01 20.46 17.42
C LEU A 31 11.74 21.63 16.74
N LYS A 32 12.76 21.34 15.93
CA LYS A 32 13.54 22.34 15.19
C LYS A 32 12.84 22.85 13.93
N ASP A 33 11.84 22.13 13.44
CA ASP A 33 11.12 22.51 12.23
C ASP A 33 10.26 23.77 12.48
N ALA A 34 10.55 24.83 11.73
CA ALA A 34 9.83 26.10 11.82
C ALA A 34 8.36 25.97 11.39
N GLU A 35 8.09 25.07 10.43
CA GLU A 35 6.73 24.80 9.92
C GLU A 35 5.91 23.92 10.88
N ASN A 36 6.54 23.40 11.94
CA ASN A 36 5.90 22.56 12.96
C ASN A 36 5.76 23.29 14.31
N CYS A 37 5.36 24.56 14.27
CA CYS A 37 5.13 25.38 15.47
C CYS A 37 4.14 24.74 16.45
N THR A 38 3.10 24.09 15.93
CA THR A 38 2.05 23.45 16.73
C THR A 38 2.58 22.33 17.62
N PHE A 39 3.54 21.52 17.16
CA PHE A 39 4.14 20.47 17.97
C PHE A 39 5.00 21.05 19.09
N ARG A 40 5.80 22.08 18.78
CA ARG A 40 6.60 22.80 19.79
C ARG A 40 5.70 23.41 20.86
N GLU A 41 4.60 24.04 20.48
CA GLU A 41 3.61 24.60 21.40
C GLU A 41 2.98 23.53 22.29
N LYS A 42 2.61 22.37 21.74
CA LYS A 42 2.08 21.24 22.52
C LYS A 42 3.06 20.74 23.59
N VAL A 43 4.34 20.66 23.26
CA VAL A 43 5.38 20.22 24.19
C VAL A 43 5.61 21.26 25.30
N VAL A 44 5.68 22.55 24.94
CA VAL A 44 5.89 23.64 25.91
C VAL A 44 4.68 23.83 26.83
N SER A 45 3.47 23.72 26.29
CA SER A 45 2.21 23.86 27.04
C SER A 45 1.87 22.65 27.92
N ARG A 46 2.70 21.59 27.90
CA ARG A 46 2.44 20.29 28.56
C ARG A 46 1.15 19.60 28.09
N ALA A 47 0.68 19.92 26.90
CA ALA A 47 -0.42 19.17 26.26
C ALA A 47 0.05 17.78 25.79
N CYS A 48 1.36 17.61 25.59
CA CYS A 48 2.01 16.31 25.39
C CYS A 48 2.90 16.04 26.62
N ASN A 49 2.71 14.90 27.28
CA ASN A 49 3.54 14.53 28.42
C ASN A 49 4.91 14.04 27.94
N PRO A 50 5.98 14.29 28.71
CA PRO A 50 7.32 13.78 28.38
C PRO A 50 7.37 12.25 28.31
N GLU A 51 6.48 11.56 29.03
CA GLU A 51 6.34 10.10 29.04
C GLU A 51 5.77 9.53 27.73
N ASP A 52 5.06 10.34 26.94
CA ASP A 52 4.43 9.89 25.69
C ASP A 52 5.41 10.00 24.51
N LEU A 53 6.38 10.92 24.57
CA LEU A 53 7.34 11.19 23.50
C LEU A 53 8.19 9.98 23.05
N PRO A 54 8.60 9.04 23.92
CA PRO A 54 9.33 7.85 23.49
C PRO A 54 8.49 6.90 22.63
N THR A 55 7.15 6.91 22.79
CA THR A 55 6.23 6.05 22.04
C THR A 55 5.60 6.75 20.83
N MET A 56 5.68 8.07 20.76
CA MET A 56 5.17 8.84 19.62
C MET A 56 5.84 8.45 18.31
N SER A 57 5.04 8.25 17.27
CA SER A 57 5.53 7.98 15.93
C SER A 57 5.96 9.28 15.21
N ALA A 58 6.75 9.13 14.14
CA ALA A 58 7.09 10.23 13.23
C ALA A 58 5.89 10.81 12.47
N GLU A 59 4.73 10.16 12.55
CA GLU A 59 3.47 10.65 12.00
C GLU A 59 2.74 11.54 13.00
N ASP A 60 2.72 11.13 14.27
CA ASP A 60 2.08 11.89 15.35
C ASP A 60 2.84 13.18 15.67
N MET A 61 4.16 13.18 15.49
CA MET A 61 5.00 14.37 15.65
C MET A 61 4.95 15.33 14.46
N ALA A 62 4.38 14.93 13.32
CA ALA A 62 4.39 15.74 12.11
C ALA A 62 3.45 16.95 12.20
N SER A 63 3.74 18.00 11.41
CA SER A 63 2.84 19.14 11.28
C SER A 63 1.50 18.73 10.66
N GLY A 64 0.42 19.44 11.00
CA GLY A 64 -0.91 19.14 10.47
C GLY A 64 -0.96 19.12 8.93
N ALA A 65 -0.21 20.01 8.28
CA ALA A 65 -0.11 20.04 6.81
C ALA A 65 0.55 18.77 6.24
N ARG A 66 1.66 18.30 6.84
CA ARG A 66 2.32 17.06 6.40
C ARG A 66 1.47 15.83 6.68
N ALA A 67 0.78 15.79 7.83
CA ALA A 67 -0.15 14.70 8.15
C ALA A 67 -1.27 14.61 7.11
N ALA A 68 -1.89 15.75 6.76
CA ALA A 68 -2.91 15.82 5.72
C ALA A 68 -2.39 15.37 4.35
N GLN A 69 -1.19 15.83 3.97
CA GLN A 69 -0.57 15.43 2.70
C GLN A 69 -0.29 13.92 2.65
N ARG A 70 0.24 13.33 3.73
CA ARG A 70 0.45 11.88 3.82
C ARG A 70 -0.86 11.12 3.72
N ALA A 71 -1.91 11.58 4.40
CA ALA A 71 -3.24 10.97 4.33
C ALA A 71 -3.81 11.01 2.91
N HIS A 72 -3.66 12.14 2.20
CA HIS A 72 -4.07 12.27 0.82
C HIS A 72 -3.32 11.30 -0.10
N ILE A 73 -1.99 11.21 0.02
CA ILE A 73 -1.18 10.28 -0.78
C ILE A 73 -1.57 8.82 -0.51
N ARG A 74 -1.75 8.44 0.76
CA ARG A 74 -2.20 7.08 1.13
C ARG A 74 -3.55 6.73 0.52
N ARG A 75 -4.49 7.68 0.57
CA ARG A 75 -5.81 7.51 -0.04
C ARG A 75 -5.70 7.35 -1.56
N ALA A 76 -4.98 8.25 -2.23
CA ALA A 76 -4.80 8.18 -3.67
C ALA A 76 -4.12 6.87 -4.11
N ALA A 77 -3.14 6.39 -3.35
CA ALA A 77 -2.49 5.11 -3.62
C ALA A 77 -3.44 3.91 -3.43
N ALA A 78 -4.29 3.94 -2.39
CA ALA A 78 -5.30 2.91 -2.17
C ALA A 78 -6.35 2.90 -3.30
N ASP A 79 -6.84 4.07 -3.70
CA ASP A 79 -7.81 4.21 -4.78
C ASP A 79 -7.23 3.70 -6.12
N ALA A 80 -5.97 4.03 -6.41
CA ALA A 80 -5.26 3.54 -7.60
C ALA A 80 -5.05 2.02 -7.59
N ALA A 81 -4.81 1.42 -6.43
CA ALA A 81 -4.65 -0.04 -6.31
C ALA A 81 -5.95 -0.80 -6.61
N VAL A 82 -7.11 -0.24 -6.23
CA VAL A 82 -8.42 -0.82 -6.55
C VAL A 82 -8.74 -0.71 -8.04
N ALA A 83 -8.36 0.41 -8.68
CA ALA A 83 -8.59 0.63 -10.10
C ALA A 83 -7.79 -0.32 -11.02
N GLY A 84 -6.75 -0.99 -10.50
CA GLY A 84 -5.94 -1.96 -11.25
C GLY A 84 -6.52 -3.38 -11.34
N ALA A 85 -7.71 -3.64 -10.79
CA ALA A 85 -8.35 -4.94 -10.95
C ALA A 85 -8.66 -5.19 -12.45
N PRO A 86 -8.35 -6.39 -13.00
CA PRO A 86 -8.66 -6.69 -14.39
C PRO A 86 -10.17 -6.51 -14.63
N GLU A 87 -10.52 -5.74 -15.66
CA GLU A 87 -11.90 -5.57 -16.09
C GLU A 87 -12.42 -6.92 -16.61
N LEU A 88 -13.02 -7.68 -15.71
CA LEU A 88 -13.62 -8.97 -16.01
C LEU A 88 -14.99 -8.70 -16.64
N THR A 89 -15.14 -9.01 -17.91
CA THR A 89 -16.42 -8.92 -18.62
C THR A 89 -17.28 -10.11 -18.22
N PRO A 90 -18.46 -9.92 -17.60
CA PRO A 90 -19.35 -11.03 -17.30
C PRO A 90 -19.88 -11.64 -18.61
N SER A 91 -19.84 -12.96 -18.71
CA SER A 91 -20.31 -13.73 -19.87
C SER A 91 -20.86 -15.08 -19.42
N ASP A 92 -21.86 -15.56 -20.16
CA ASP A 92 -22.45 -16.88 -19.99
C ASP A 92 -22.00 -17.87 -21.09
N ASP A 93 -21.01 -17.49 -21.92
CA ASP A 93 -20.53 -18.28 -23.06
C ASP A 93 -19.67 -19.48 -22.65
N PHE A 94 -19.18 -19.49 -21.40
CA PHE A 94 -18.27 -20.52 -20.89
C PHE A 94 -18.93 -21.36 -19.80
N VAL A 95 -18.78 -22.68 -19.87
CA VAL A 95 -19.29 -23.62 -18.86
C VAL A 95 -18.15 -24.02 -17.92
N CYS A 96 -18.32 -23.81 -16.62
CA CYS A 96 -17.32 -24.20 -15.63
C CYS A 96 -17.23 -25.72 -15.50
N GLU A 97 -16.04 -26.30 -15.74
CA GLU A 97 -15.80 -27.73 -15.62
C GLU A 97 -15.94 -28.26 -14.18
N LYS A 98 -15.76 -27.39 -13.17
CA LYS A 98 -15.79 -27.79 -11.76
C LYS A 98 -17.18 -27.82 -11.15
N CYS A 99 -18.06 -26.89 -11.53
CA CYS A 99 -19.41 -26.77 -10.95
C CYS A 99 -20.55 -26.86 -11.97
N GLY A 100 -20.25 -26.94 -13.27
CA GLY A 100 -21.24 -26.98 -14.35
C GLY A 100 -22.05 -25.69 -14.54
N GLY A 101 -21.68 -24.60 -13.86
CA GLY A 101 -22.36 -23.31 -13.95
C GLY A 101 -21.88 -22.49 -15.14
N THR A 102 -22.78 -21.69 -15.73
CA THR A 102 -22.50 -20.79 -16.86
C THR A 102 -22.07 -19.39 -16.43
N LYS A 103 -22.26 -19.02 -15.16
CA LYS A 103 -21.92 -17.69 -14.64
C LYS A 103 -20.40 -17.51 -14.60
N THR A 104 -19.85 -16.91 -15.64
CA THR A 104 -18.41 -16.68 -15.79
C THR A 104 -18.10 -15.20 -16.05
N ALA A 105 -16.84 -14.83 -15.86
CA ALA A 105 -16.34 -13.54 -16.28
C ALA A 105 -14.96 -13.72 -16.90
N TYR A 106 -14.67 -13.00 -17.97
CA TYR A 106 -13.42 -13.17 -18.71
C TYR A 106 -12.68 -11.85 -18.94
N SER A 107 -11.36 -11.93 -19.08
CA SER A 107 -10.50 -10.83 -19.53
C SER A 107 -9.62 -11.31 -20.69
N GLN A 108 -9.56 -10.54 -21.78
CA GLN A 108 -8.72 -10.85 -22.93
C GLN A 108 -7.40 -10.08 -22.85
N SER A 109 -6.30 -10.81 -22.97
CA SER A 109 -4.96 -10.26 -23.03
C SER A 109 -4.27 -10.76 -24.29
N THR A 110 -3.59 -9.86 -25.01
CA THR A 110 -2.77 -10.25 -26.16
C THR A 110 -1.41 -10.72 -25.66
N ALA A 111 -1.06 -11.97 -25.93
CA ALA A 111 0.27 -12.51 -25.67
C ALA A 111 1.05 -12.64 -26.99
N THR A 112 2.31 -12.21 -26.97
CA THR A 112 3.23 -12.41 -28.08
C THR A 112 4.01 -13.69 -27.82
N GLU A 113 3.67 -14.75 -28.54
CA GLU A 113 4.34 -16.05 -28.42
C GLU A 113 5.19 -16.29 -29.67
N SER A 114 6.38 -16.88 -29.50
CA SER A 114 7.24 -17.28 -30.63
C SER A 114 6.90 -18.71 -31.04
N CYS A 115 6.36 -18.87 -32.24
CA CYS A 115 6.00 -20.17 -32.78
C CYS A 115 7.19 -20.79 -33.53
N ILE A 116 7.70 -21.93 -33.06
CA ILE A 116 8.82 -22.66 -33.69
C ILE A 116 8.44 -23.12 -35.12
N ARG A 117 7.14 -23.36 -35.39
CA ARG A 117 6.65 -23.71 -36.74
C ARG A 117 6.67 -22.52 -37.71
N SER A 118 6.62 -21.29 -37.23
CA SER A 118 6.63 -20.06 -38.03
C SER A 118 8.03 -19.42 -38.12
N GLY A 119 9.09 -20.22 -37.99
CA GLY A 119 10.46 -19.70 -38.09
C GLY A 119 10.88 -18.77 -36.93
N GLY A 120 10.14 -18.76 -35.83
CA GLY A 120 10.42 -17.90 -34.67
C GLY A 120 9.81 -16.50 -34.75
N GLU A 121 9.01 -16.19 -35.77
CA GLU A 121 8.31 -14.90 -35.86
C GLU A 121 7.28 -14.76 -34.73
N PRO A 122 7.21 -13.58 -34.08
CA PRO A 122 6.27 -13.32 -32.99
C PRO A 122 4.84 -13.33 -33.52
N THR A 123 4.06 -14.34 -33.16
CA THR A 123 2.62 -14.41 -33.46
C THR A 123 1.84 -13.81 -32.29
N MET A 124 0.97 -12.84 -32.59
CA MET A 124 0.03 -12.30 -31.61
C MET A 124 -1.14 -13.28 -31.43
N THR A 125 -1.22 -13.89 -30.25
CA THR A 125 -2.34 -14.78 -29.89
C THR A 125 -3.20 -14.10 -28.84
N ALA A 126 -4.52 -14.10 -29.05
CA ALA A 126 -5.46 -13.65 -28.03
C ALA A 126 -5.59 -14.75 -26.95
N VAL A 127 -5.31 -14.38 -25.70
CA VAL A 127 -5.43 -15.26 -24.55
C VAL A 127 -6.59 -14.78 -23.68
N THR A 128 -7.62 -15.61 -23.56
CA THR A 128 -8.79 -15.31 -22.75
C THR A 128 -8.64 -15.97 -21.39
N PHE A 129 -8.60 -15.18 -20.32
CA PHE A 129 -8.63 -15.69 -18.94
C PHE A 129 -10.07 -15.67 -18.47
N VAL A 130 -10.61 -16.85 -18.11
CA VAL A 130 -11.99 -17.01 -17.67
C VAL A 130 -12.01 -17.40 -16.19
N THR A 131 -12.93 -16.82 -15.42
CA THR A 131 -13.15 -17.11 -14.00
C THR A 131 -14.62 -17.40 -13.74
N CYS A 132 -14.93 -18.50 -13.07
CA CYS A 132 -16.28 -18.85 -12.65
C CYS A 132 -16.69 -18.04 -11.41
N LEU A 133 -17.78 -17.29 -11.51
CA LEU A 133 -18.32 -16.48 -10.40
C LEU A 133 -19.00 -17.33 -9.32
N GLY A 134 -19.37 -18.58 -9.63
CA GLY A 134 -20.02 -19.49 -8.68
C GLY A 134 -19.06 -20.24 -7.75
N CYS A 135 -17.90 -20.66 -8.27
CA CYS A 135 -16.95 -21.47 -7.49
C CYS A 135 -15.52 -20.91 -7.43
N GLY A 136 -15.24 -19.79 -8.10
CA GLY A 136 -13.93 -19.14 -8.11
C GLY A 136 -12.85 -19.87 -8.93
N TYR A 137 -13.21 -20.91 -9.68
CA TYR A 137 -12.27 -21.62 -10.55
C TYR A 137 -11.91 -20.74 -11.77
N SER A 138 -10.61 -20.61 -12.05
CA SER A 138 -10.09 -19.83 -13.17
C SER A 138 -9.29 -20.69 -14.13
N TRP A 139 -9.47 -20.49 -15.43
CA TRP A 139 -8.73 -21.19 -16.49
C TRP A 139 -8.43 -20.26 -17.66
N THR A 140 -7.59 -20.72 -18.59
CA THR A 140 -7.16 -19.95 -19.75
C THR A 140 -7.57 -20.64 -21.03
N GLU A 141 -8.23 -19.91 -21.91
CA GLU A 141 -8.62 -20.37 -23.23
C GLU A 141 -7.83 -19.61 -24.30
N ARG A 142 -7.14 -20.37 -25.15
CA ARG A 142 -6.43 -19.82 -26.32
C ARG A 142 -7.31 -20.02 -27.54
N SER A 143 -7.96 -18.97 -28.00
CA SER A 143 -8.68 -19.02 -29.28
C SER A 143 -7.65 -18.93 -30.40
N GLY A 144 -7.14 -20.08 -30.83
CA GLY A 144 -6.45 -20.18 -32.11
C GLY A 144 -7.48 -19.93 -33.21
N MET A 145 -7.38 -18.81 -33.91
CA MET A 145 -8.08 -18.65 -35.18
C MET A 145 -7.65 -19.82 -36.08
N ALA A 146 -8.63 -20.65 -36.43
CA ALA A 146 -8.49 -21.71 -37.43
C ALA A 146 -8.13 -21.13 -38.80
#